data_AF-A0A1V4MVU7-F1
#
_entry.id   AF-A0A1V4MVU7-F1
#
_cell.length_a   1.000
_cell.length_b   1.000
_cell.length_c   1.000
_cell.angle_alpha   90.00
_cell.angle_beta   90.00
_cell.angle_gamma   90.00
#
_symmetry.space_group_name_H-M   'P 1'
#
loop_
_entity.id
_entity.type
_entity.pdbx_description
1 polymer ?
#
loop_
_entity_poly.entity_id
_entity_poly.type
_entity_poly.pdbx_seq_one_letter_code
_entity_poly.pdbx_strand_id
1 'polypeptide(L)'
;MKNPYSSIETEVLKVTTETPTIKTFLLKPKEKIAFKPGQFMEFSVPGVGEAPFTPSSDSQNTETMEITIVRVGRVTDAIHELEPGDTVGLRGPLGKGYPLTKFIGQDIVVVGGGVGLAPIRTLMYGLFNMRDQISKLVYRGGCRNPEEMLYRKELESWMDRKDLDMKLTVDQCDDTWNGPVGVVTTIMNDIDVDFSRARAIVCGPPIMMKFATFKLQELGIKDRNIYLSMEKNMSCGFGKCGHCRIGPYYCCKDGPVFTYDMIRDYPGIWE
;
A
#
# COMPACT_ATOMS: atom_id res chain seq x y z
N MET A 1 -28.85 8.49 8.64
CA MET A 1 -27.83 8.19 7.61
C MET A 1 -26.61 9.06 7.95
N LYS A 2 -25.41 8.49 8.17
CA LYS A 2 -24.21 9.29 8.49
C LYS A 2 -23.79 10.08 7.24
N ASN A 3 -23.44 11.36 7.39
CA ASN A 3 -23.05 12.21 6.26
C ASN A 3 -21.78 11.64 5.59
N PRO A 4 -21.79 11.25 4.29
CA PRO A 4 -20.62 10.65 3.65
C PRO A 4 -19.45 11.62 3.44
N TYR A 5 -19.67 12.92 3.69
CA TYR A 5 -18.65 13.97 3.65
C TYR A 5 -18.13 14.36 5.04
N SER A 6 -18.66 13.80 6.13
CA SER A 6 -18.16 14.13 7.46
C SER A 6 -16.74 13.60 7.64
N SER A 7 -15.81 14.49 7.99
CA SER A 7 -14.48 14.16 8.45
C SER A 7 -14.44 14.06 9.97
N ILE A 8 -13.62 13.15 10.48
CA ILE A 8 -13.29 13.01 11.89
C ILE A 8 -12.09 13.93 12.18
N GLU A 9 -12.27 14.84 13.12
CA GLU A 9 -11.19 15.68 13.65
C GLU A 9 -10.06 14.80 14.18
N THR A 10 -8.84 15.08 13.77
CA THR A 10 -7.69 14.22 14.00
C THR A 10 -6.47 15.06 14.35
N GLU A 11 -5.82 14.72 15.45
CA GLU A 11 -4.59 15.38 15.91
C GLU A 11 -3.36 14.72 15.28
N VAL A 12 -2.41 15.53 14.82
CA VAL A 12 -1.08 15.07 14.43
C VAL A 12 -0.25 14.89 15.69
N LEU A 13 0.09 13.66 16.04
CA LEU A 13 0.90 13.37 17.23
C LEU A 13 2.40 13.43 16.97
N LYS A 14 2.82 13.00 15.77
CA LYS A 14 4.24 12.92 15.40
C LYS A 14 4.38 12.97 13.89
N VAL A 15 5.44 13.63 13.43
CA VAL A 15 5.89 13.63 12.04
C VAL A 15 7.27 13.00 11.98
N THR A 16 7.44 12.01 11.10
CA THR A 16 8.73 11.35 10.84
C THR A 16 9.11 11.60 9.39
N THR A 17 10.29 12.17 9.15
CA THR A 17 10.86 12.28 7.81
C THR A 17 11.47 10.94 7.42
N GLU A 18 10.90 10.29 6.41
CA GLU A 18 11.42 9.01 5.89
C GLU A 18 12.47 9.26 4.81
N THR A 19 12.16 10.17 3.87
CA THR A 19 13.06 10.63 2.80
C THR A 19 12.85 12.13 2.60
N PRO A 20 13.67 12.82 1.77
CA PRO A 20 13.46 14.24 1.48
C PRO A 20 12.06 14.58 0.92
N THR A 21 11.38 13.61 0.30
CA THR A 21 10.06 13.80 -0.31
C THR A 21 8.94 13.01 0.37
N ILE A 22 9.24 12.21 1.40
CA ILE A 22 8.26 11.32 2.04
C ILE A 22 8.28 11.52 3.57
N LYS A 23 7.09 11.75 4.14
CA LYS A 23 6.89 11.85 5.58
C LYS A 23 5.81 10.87 6.05
N THR A 24 6.00 10.32 7.25
CA THR A 24 5.02 9.51 7.98
C THR A 24 4.40 10.36 9.09
N PHE A 25 3.08 10.40 9.14
CA PHE A 25 2.30 11.13 10.15
C PHE A 25 1.62 10.13 11.07
N LEU A 26 1.93 10.18 12.37
CA LEU A 26 1.17 9.49 13.41
C LEU A 26 -0.01 10.35 13.80
N LEU A 27 -1.21 9.80 13.65
CA LEU A 27 -2.47 10.52 13.76
C LEU A 27 -3.32 9.91 14.87
N LYS A 28 -4.01 10.76 15.64
CA LYS A 28 -4.98 10.37 16.65
C LYS A 28 -6.35 10.95 16.32
N PRO A 29 -7.25 10.16 15.72
CA PRO A 29 -8.60 10.62 15.45
C PRO A 29 -9.40 10.75 16.76
N LYS A 30 -10.31 11.72 16.82
CA LYS A 30 -11.18 11.97 17.98
C LYS A 30 -12.12 10.80 18.29
N GLU A 31 -12.46 10.01 17.28
CA GLU A 31 -13.23 8.78 17.37
C GLU A 31 -12.39 7.61 16.90
N LYS A 32 -12.55 6.41 17.48
CA LYS A 32 -11.82 5.21 17.01
C LYS A 32 -12.16 4.91 15.55
N ILE A 33 -11.14 4.66 14.74
CA ILE A 33 -11.31 4.29 13.33
C ILE A 33 -10.80 2.87 13.12
N ALA A 34 -11.72 1.94 12.86
CA ALA A 34 -11.36 0.60 12.39
C ALA A 34 -11.26 0.59 10.87
N PHE A 35 -10.18 0.04 10.32
CA PHE A 35 -9.97 -0.14 8.89
C PHE A 35 -9.43 -1.53 8.59
N LYS A 36 -9.41 -1.92 7.31
CA LYS A 36 -8.83 -3.18 6.84
C LYS A 36 -7.65 -2.90 5.92
N PRO A 37 -6.65 -3.79 5.82
CA PRO A 37 -5.58 -3.66 4.84
C PRO A 37 -6.11 -3.46 3.42
N GLY A 38 -5.59 -2.45 2.72
CA GLY A 38 -6.03 -2.06 1.37
C GLY A 38 -7.22 -1.09 1.32
N GLN A 39 -7.75 -0.64 2.46
CA GLN A 39 -8.64 0.52 2.51
C GLN A 39 -7.84 1.81 2.61
N PHE A 40 -8.47 2.95 2.32
CA PHE A 40 -7.84 4.26 2.39
C PHE A 40 -8.68 5.27 3.19
N MET A 41 -8.09 6.41 3.51
CA MET A 41 -8.72 7.56 4.13
C MET A 41 -8.61 8.76 3.19
N GLU A 42 -9.60 9.64 3.19
CA GLU A 42 -9.47 10.98 2.62
C GLU A 42 -8.91 11.89 3.72
N PHE A 43 -7.67 12.34 3.54
CA PHE A 43 -6.97 13.23 4.46
C PHE A 43 -7.23 14.67 4.04
N SER A 44 -7.80 15.46 4.94
CA SER A 44 -8.18 16.85 4.72
C SER A 44 -7.31 17.81 5.53
N VAL A 45 -6.77 18.84 4.88
CA VAL A 45 -6.18 20.00 5.55
C VAL A 45 -7.17 21.17 5.45
N PRO A 46 -7.65 21.73 6.58
CA PRO A 46 -8.62 22.83 6.57
C PRO A 46 -8.20 24.00 5.68
N GLY A 47 -9.10 24.45 4.80
CA GLY A 47 -8.84 25.56 3.87
C GLY A 47 -7.98 25.21 2.65
N VAL A 48 -7.41 24.01 2.56
CA VAL A 48 -6.55 23.60 1.44
C VAL A 48 -7.24 22.58 0.52
N GLY A 49 -7.76 21.49 1.07
CA GLY A 49 -8.38 20.41 0.30
C GLY A 49 -8.23 19.04 0.96
N GLU A 50 -8.64 18.00 0.23
CA GLU A 50 -8.53 16.60 0.64
C GLU A 50 -7.88 15.74 -0.45
N ALA A 51 -7.25 14.63 -0.06
CA ALA A 51 -6.70 13.63 -0.97
C ALA A 51 -6.71 12.22 -0.34
N PRO A 52 -6.78 11.14 -1.15
CA PRO A 52 -6.83 9.77 -0.65
C PRO A 52 -5.44 9.25 -0.28
N PHE A 53 -5.31 8.64 0.90
CA PHE A 53 -4.09 7.96 1.34
C PHE A 53 -4.41 6.68 2.09
N THR A 54 -3.64 5.63 1.83
CA THR A 54 -3.77 4.37 2.54
C THR A 54 -3.07 4.47 3.90
N PRO A 55 -3.71 4.06 5.01
CA PRO A 55 -3.00 3.86 6.27
C PRO A 55 -1.79 2.93 6.07
N SER A 56 -0.71 3.22 6.78
CA SER A 56 0.56 2.49 6.76
C SER A 56 0.90 1.86 8.11
N SER A 57 -0.06 1.76 9.03
CA SER A 57 0.08 1.14 10.37
C SER A 57 -0.72 -0.17 10.47
N ASP A 58 -0.57 -0.88 11.60
CA ASP A 58 -1.38 -2.07 11.90
C ASP A 58 -2.87 -1.70 12.04
N SER A 59 -3.70 -2.36 11.24
CA SER A 59 -5.17 -2.23 11.26
C SER A 59 -5.84 -2.69 12.56
N GLN A 60 -5.14 -3.42 13.43
CA GLN A 60 -5.66 -3.77 14.75
C GLN A 60 -5.67 -2.56 15.72
N ASN A 61 -4.83 -1.55 15.47
CA ASN A 61 -4.88 -0.31 16.24
C ASN A 61 -5.96 0.61 15.68
N THR A 62 -6.96 0.91 16.52
CA THR A 62 -8.09 1.77 16.16
C THR A 62 -8.03 3.15 16.81
N GLU A 63 -7.06 3.38 17.69
CA GLU A 63 -6.90 4.64 18.43
C GLU A 63 -5.94 5.60 17.74
N THR A 64 -4.91 5.04 17.10
CA THR A 64 -3.98 5.81 16.27
C THR A 64 -3.74 5.11 14.95
N MET A 65 -3.33 5.88 13.96
CA MET A 65 -2.91 5.34 12.67
C MET A 65 -1.72 6.13 12.13
N GLU A 66 -0.91 5.48 11.31
CA GLU A 66 0.12 6.15 10.54
C GLU A 66 -0.33 6.27 9.10
N ILE A 67 -0.04 7.41 8.46
CA ILE A 67 -0.21 7.60 7.02
C ILE A 67 1.10 8.15 6.47
N THR A 68 1.63 7.50 5.45
CA THR A 68 2.90 7.88 4.81
C THR A 68 2.63 8.52 3.46
N ILE A 69 3.14 9.73 3.27
CA ILE A 69 2.72 10.62 2.20
C ILE A 69 3.93 11.18 1.47
N VAL A 70 3.95 10.97 0.15
CA VAL A 70 4.91 11.61 -0.77
C VAL A 70 4.45 13.02 -1.13
N ARG A 71 5.39 13.97 -1.19
CA ARG A 71 5.16 15.36 -1.58
C ARG A 71 5.14 15.48 -3.11
N VAL A 72 3.97 15.76 -3.68
CA VAL A 72 3.76 15.80 -5.15
C VAL A 72 2.89 16.96 -5.64
N GLY A 73 2.35 17.79 -4.75
CA GLY A 73 1.58 18.98 -5.12
C GLY A 73 0.75 19.56 -3.98
N ARG A 74 -0.11 20.54 -4.31
CA ARG A 74 -0.77 21.46 -3.37
C ARG A 74 -1.23 20.88 -2.03
N VAL A 75 -2.01 19.79 -2.05
CA VAL A 75 -2.53 19.19 -0.80
C VAL A 75 -1.40 18.53 -0.01
N THR A 76 -0.57 17.72 -0.68
CA THR A 76 0.59 17.07 -0.04
C THR A 76 1.65 18.06 0.42
N ASP A 77 1.81 19.21 -0.25
CA ASP A 77 2.68 20.29 0.20
C ASP A 77 2.21 20.81 1.55
N ALA A 78 0.92 21.14 1.67
CA ALA A 78 0.36 21.60 2.95
C ALA A 78 0.43 20.54 4.04
N ILE A 79 0.20 19.26 3.71
CA ILE A 79 0.37 18.15 4.65
C ILE A 79 1.83 18.08 5.14
N HIS A 80 2.80 18.31 4.27
CA HIS A 80 4.22 18.26 4.62
C HIS A 80 4.68 19.40 5.53
N GLU A 81 3.91 20.48 5.65
CA GLU A 81 4.17 21.57 6.59
C GLU A 81 3.50 21.37 7.97
N LEU A 82 2.75 20.28 8.16
CA LEU A 82 2.11 19.99 9.45
C LEU A 82 3.14 19.66 10.54
N GLU A 83 2.83 20.07 11.76
CA GLU A 83 3.61 19.84 12.97
C GLU A 83 2.80 19.06 14.03
N PRO A 84 3.46 18.41 15.00
CA PRO A 84 2.75 17.83 16.15
C PRO A 84 1.87 18.87 16.87
N GLY A 85 0.62 18.50 17.13
CA GLY A 85 -0.41 19.38 17.69
C GLY A 85 -1.38 19.97 16.66
N ASP A 86 -1.06 19.91 15.37
CA ASP A 86 -1.97 20.35 14.32
C ASP A 86 -3.21 19.47 14.22
N THR A 87 -4.29 20.07 13.74
CA THR A 87 -5.59 19.40 13.56
C THR A 87 -5.94 19.27 12.07
N VAL A 88 -6.23 18.04 11.66
CA VAL A 88 -6.61 17.65 10.31
C VAL A 88 -7.93 16.87 10.30
N GLY A 89 -8.47 16.58 9.12
CA GLY A 89 -9.66 15.76 8.96
C GLY A 89 -9.33 14.40 8.35
N LEU A 90 -9.91 13.32 8.88
CA LEU A 90 -9.90 12.00 8.25
C LEU A 90 -11.31 11.54 7.91
N ARG A 91 -11.53 11.15 6.67
CA ARG A 91 -12.81 10.62 6.20
C ARG A 91 -12.63 9.21 5.67
N GLY A 92 -13.19 8.23 6.37
CA GLY A 92 -13.12 6.81 6.02
C GLY A 92 -13.39 5.86 7.19
N PRO A 93 -12.97 4.59 7.07
CA PRO A 93 -12.27 4.01 5.92
C PRO A 93 -13.13 3.94 4.65
N LEU A 94 -12.49 4.03 3.50
CA LEU A 94 -13.09 3.95 2.17
C LEU A 94 -12.47 2.81 1.36
N GLY A 95 -13.17 2.41 0.29
CA GLY A 95 -12.77 1.30 -0.55
C GLY A 95 -12.93 -0.09 0.08
N LYS A 96 -12.59 -1.10 -0.71
CA LYS A 96 -12.53 -2.52 -0.38
C LYS A 96 -11.06 -2.90 -0.18
N GLY A 97 -10.79 -3.48 0.98
CA GLY A 97 -9.48 -4.03 1.32
C GLY A 97 -9.23 -5.42 0.75
N TYR A 98 -8.07 -5.97 1.06
CA TYR A 98 -7.68 -7.33 0.69
C TYR A 98 -8.59 -8.37 1.33
N PRO A 99 -9.03 -9.41 0.60
CA PRO A 99 -9.88 -10.45 1.13
C PRO A 99 -9.04 -11.49 1.89
N LEU A 100 -8.52 -11.12 3.07
CA LEU A 100 -7.61 -11.97 3.86
C LEU A 100 -8.15 -13.39 4.13
N THR A 101 -9.46 -13.57 4.23
CA THR A 101 -10.07 -14.91 4.36
C THR A 101 -9.80 -15.82 3.16
N LYS A 102 -9.61 -15.27 1.95
CA LYS A 102 -9.23 -16.02 0.74
C LYS A 102 -7.74 -16.39 0.71
N PHE A 103 -6.95 -15.89 1.65
CA PHE A 103 -5.52 -16.16 1.76
C PHE A 103 -5.22 -17.36 2.68
N ILE A 104 -6.20 -17.78 3.49
CA ILE A 104 -6.09 -18.95 4.37
C ILE A 104 -5.72 -20.21 3.55
N GLY A 105 -4.69 -20.92 3.98
CA GLY A 105 -4.15 -22.12 3.35
C GLY A 105 -3.44 -21.89 2.01
N GLN A 106 -3.30 -20.64 1.55
CA GLN A 106 -2.62 -20.32 0.30
C GLN A 106 -1.15 -19.96 0.54
N ASP A 107 -0.35 -20.02 -0.52
CA ASP A 107 0.98 -19.40 -0.54
C ASP A 107 0.83 -17.93 -0.96
N ILE A 108 1.46 -17.01 -0.23
CA ILE A 108 1.29 -15.56 -0.45
C ILE A 108 2.59 -14.98 -0.99
N VAL A 109 2.49 -14.27 -2.12
CA VAL A 109 3.61 -13.56 -2.74
C VAL A 109 3.29 -12.08 -2.75
N VAL A 110 4.08 -11.28 -2.07
CA VAL A 110 3.92 -9.82 -2.01
C VAL A 110 5.07 -9.17 -2.76
N VAL A 111 4.74 -8.33 -3.74
CA VAL A 111 5.70 -7.56 -4.53
C VAL A 111 5.42 -6.07 -4.32
N GLY A 112 6.31 -5.36 -3.64
CA GLY A 112 6.08 -3.98 -3.23
C GLY A 112 7.33 -3.12 -3.23
N GLY A 113 7.24 -1.88 -3.70
CA GLY A 113 8.42 -1.02 -3.78
C GLY A 113 8.11 0.47 -3.84
N GLY A 114 9.11 1.27 -3.46
CA GLY A 114 8.97 2.72 -3.32
C GLY A 114 7.83 3.11 -2.37
N VAL A 115 7.05 4.13 -2.75
CA VAL A 115 5.88 4.59 -1.97
C VAL A 115 4.81 3.51 -1.78
N GLY A 116 4.74 2.51 -2.67
CA GLY A 116 3.85 1.35 -2.52
C GLY A 116 4.14 0.51 -1.27
N LEU A 117 5.30 0.70 -0.64
CA LEU A 117 5.59 0.05 0.64
C LEU A 117 4.65 0.53 1.77
N ALA A 118 4.15 1.77 1.72
CA ALA A 118 3.22 2.29 2.73
C ALA A 118 1.93 1.44 2.85
N PRO A 119 1.16 1.19 1.78
CA PRO A 119 0.00 0.29 1.86
C PRO A 119 0.38 -1.18 2.08
N ILE A 120 1.54 -1.63 1.56
CA ILE A 120 2.02 -2.99 1.78
C ILE A 120 2.34 -3.22 3.26
N ARG A 121 2.87 -2.23 3.98
CA ARG A 121 3.16 -2.32 5.41
C ARG A 121 1.95 -2.73 6.23
N THR A 122 0.80 -2.09 6.00
CA THR A 122 -0.47 -2.49 6.62
C THR A 122 -0.89 -3.91 6.25
N LEU A 123 -0.72 -4.32 4.98
CA LEU A 123 -0.99 -5.70 4.57
C LEU A 123 -0.06 -6.69 5.27
N MET A 124 1.24 -6.39 5.38
CA MET A 124 2.22 -7.26 6.03
C MET A 124 1.88 -7.47 7.50
N TYR A 125 1.47 -6.44 8.25
CA TYR A 125 0.92 -6.64 9.60
C TYR A 125 -0.25 -7.61 9.61
N GLY A 126 -1.21 -7.44 8.71
CA GLY A 126 -2.35 -8.36 8.56
C GLY A 126 -1.90 -9.80 8.29
N LEU A 127 -0.92 -10.00 7.41
CA LEU A 127 -0.36 -11.32 7.07
C LEU A 127 0.44 -11.93 8.22
N PHE A 128 1.19 -11.13 8.98
CA PHE A 128 1.89 -11.59 10.18
C PHE A 128 0.90 -12.03 11.27
N ASN A 129 -0.19 -11.29 11.45
CA ASN A 129 -1.22 -11.61 12.44
C ASN A 129 -1.99 -12.91 12.10
N MET A 130 -2.07 -13.27 10.83
CA MET A 130 -2.67 -14.55 10.39
C MET A 130 -1.63 -15.56 9.91
N ARG A 131 -0.36 -15.42 10.32
CA ARG A 131 0.74 -16.16 9.72
C ARG A 131 0.58 -17.68 9.83
N ASP A 132 0.03 -18.18 10.92
CA ASP A 132 -0.21 -19.62 11.12
C ASP A 132 -1.36 -20.18 10.25
N GLN A 133 -2.12 -19.30 9.59
CA GLN A 133 -3.23 -19.66 8.71
C GLN A 133 -2.85 -19.64 7.23
N ILE A 134 -1.67 -19.13 6.87
CA ILE A 134 -1.14 -19.13 5.49
C ILE A 134 0.00 -20.15 5.37
N SER A 135 0.16 -20.73 4.19
CA SER A 135 1.12 -21.83 3.98
C SER A 135 2.56 -21.31 3.84
N LYS A 136 2.78 -20.35 2.93
CA LYS A 136 4.06 -19.66 2.74
C LYS A 136 3.83 -18.17 2.62
N LEU A 137 4.83 -17.38 3.00
CA LEU A 137 4.84 -15.93 2.83
C LEU A 137 6.17 -15.50 2.21
N VAL A 138 6.08 -14.86 1.05
CA VAL A 138 7.21 -14.36 0.29
C VAL A 138 7.03 -12.86 0.09
N TYR A 139 8.07 -12.08 0.34
CA TYR A 139 8.15 -10.67 0.02
C TYR A 139 9.32 -10.38 -0.91
N ARG A 140 9.04 -9.64 -1.99
CA ARG A 140 10.04 -9.07 -2.89
C ARG A 140 9.82 -7.58 -2.95
N GLY A 141 10.82 -6.80 -2.61
CA GLY A 141 10.70 -5.36 -2.67
C GLY A 141 11.91 -4.64 -3.18
N GLY A 142 11.74 -3.36 -3.46
CA GLY A 142 12.84 -2.51 -3.86
C GLY A 142 12.51 -1.03 -3.91
N CYS A 143 13.54 -0.24 -4.08
CA CYS A 143 13.49 1.21 -4.23
C CYS A 143 14.57 1.67 -5.19
N ARG A 144 14.57 2.96 -5.53
CA ARG A 144 15.52 3.49 -6.52
C ARG A 144 16.97 3.39 -6.04
N ASN A 145 17.22 3.78 -4.79
CA ASN A 145 18.52 3.77 -4.15
C ASN A 145 18.34 3.53 -2.64
N PRO A 146 19.41 3.22 -1.88
CA PRO A 146 19.29 2.91 -0.46
C PRO A 146 18.63 4.04 0.33
N GLU A 147 19.00 5.31 0.10
CA GLU A 147 18.43 6.49 0.77
C GLU A 147 16.89 6.60 0.66
N GLU A 148 16.29 6.10 -0.42
CA GLU A 148 14.84 6.07 -0.61
C GLU A 148 14.14 4.86 0.03
N MET A 149 14.87 3.96 0.70
CA MET A 149 14.29 2.79 1.37
C MET A 149 13.47 3.21 2.60
N LEU A 150 12.15 3.11 2.51
CA LEU A 150 11.22 3.41 3.61
C LEU A 150 11.29 2.34 4.71
N TYR A 151 11.08 2.76 5.95
CA TYR A 151 10.95 1.87 7.12
C TYR A 151 12.13 0.89 7.32
N ARG A 152 13.37 1.32 7.05
CA ARG A 152 14.56 0.45 7.10
C ARG A 152 14.63 -0.47 8.33
N LYS A 153 14.46 0.10 9.53
CA LYS A 153 14.49 -0.68 10.79
C LYS A 153 13.42 -1.76 10.86
N GLU A 154 12.25 -1.49 10.28
CA GLU A 154 11.18 -2.47 10.24
C GLU A 154 11.46 -3.54 9.18
N LEU A 155 11.95 -3.16 8.00
CA LEU A 155 12.37 -4.12 6.98
C LEU A 155 13.50 -5.04 7.47
N GLU A 156 14.46 -4.50 8.23
CA GLU A 156 15.49 -5.28 8.93
C GLU A 156 14.84 -6.29 9.88
N SER A 157 13.88 -5.86 10.71
CA SER A 157 13.15 -6.77 11.59
C SER A 157 12.34 -7.85 10.85
N TRP A 158 11.88 -7.57 9.63
CA TRP A 158 11.20 -8.54 8.78
C TRP A 158 12.18 -9.54 8.18
N MET A 159 13.39 -9.11 7.80
CA MET A 159 14.44 -10.01 7.31
C MET A 159 14.90 -11.02 8.36
N ASP A 160 14.81 -10.69 9.65
CA ASP A 160 15.13 -11.60 10.76
C ASP A 160 14.04 -12.67 11.01
N ARG A 161 12.88 -12.56 10.37
CA ARG A 161 11.79 -13.52 10.54
C ARG A 161 12.07 -14.82 9.79
N LYS A 162 11.95 -15.94 10.50
CA LYS A 162 12.11 -17.29 9.91
C LYS A 162 10.90 -17.74 9.07
N ASP A 163 9.78 -17.06 9.21
CA ASP A 163 8.50 -17.43 8.61
C ASP A 163 8.15 -16.57 7.38
N LEU A 164 9.10 -15.76 6.90
CA LEU A 164 9.02 -14.87 5.75
C LEU A 164 10.26 -15.10 4.85
N ASP A 165 10.05 -15.43 3.58
CA ASP A 165 11.10 -15.36 2.56
C ASP A 165 11.13 -13.93 1.99
N MET A 166 12.10 -13.13 2.40
CA MET A 166 12.22 -11.73 2.02
C MET A 166 13.49 -11.46 1.21
N LYS A 167 13.33 -10.73 0.10
CA LYS A 167 14.46 -10.11 -0.61
C LYS A 167 14.15 -8.67 -0.97
N LEU A 168 15.18 -7.85 -0.86
CA LEU A 168 15.16 -6.45 -1.25
C LEU A 168 16.18 -6.20 -2.36
N THR A 169 15.91 -5.23 -3.21
CA THR A 169 16.84 -4.77 -4.25
C THR A 169 16.77 -3.26 -4.39
N VAL A 170 17.84 -2.67 -4.94
CA VAL A 170 17.86 -1.25 -5.32
C VAL A 170 18.20 -1.13 -6.80
N ASP A 171 17.62 -0.16 -7.51
CA ASP A 171 17.95 0.07 -8.91
C ASP A 171 19.39 0.60 -9.07
N GLN A 172 19.84 1.42 -8.11
CA GLN A 172 21.16 2.04 -8.04
C GLN A 172 21.74 1.84 -6.64
N CYS A 173 22.93 1.23 -6.52
CA CYS A 173 23.58 1.02 -5.23
C CYS A 173 24.60 2.11 -4.90
N ASP A 174 24.91 2.20 -3.61
CA ASP A 174 26.04 2.93 -3.05
C ASP A 174 26.79 2.00 -2.07
N ASP A 175 27.82 2.51 -1.40
CA ASP A 175 28.65 1.75 -0.47
C ASP A 175 27.89 1.24 0.77
N THR A 176 26.64 1.68 1.00
CA THR A 176 25.79 1.23 2.10
C THR A 176 24.93 0.00 1.74
N TRP A 177 24.94 -0.42 0.48
CA TRP A 177 24.11 -1.53 -0.01
C TRP A 177 24.92 -2.77 -0.39
N ASN A 178 24.61 -3.88 0.28
CA ASN A 178 25.27 -5.18 0.06
C ASN A 178 24.33 -6.23 -0.59
N GLY A 179 23.12 -5.83 -0.98
CA GLY A 179 22.10 -6.73 -1.53
C GLY A 179 22.08 -6.78 -3.07
N PRO A 180 21.09 -7.47 -3.65
CA PRO A 180 20.84 -7.48 -5.09
C PRO A 180 20.67 -6.07 -5.67
N VAL A 181 21.11 -5.86 -6.92
CA VAL A 181 20.96 -4.60 -7.66
C VAL A 181 20.19 -4.84 -8.95
N GLY A 182 19.15 -4.03 -9.18
CA GLY A 182 18.26 -4.10 -10.34
C GLY A 182 16.79 -3.93 -9.95
N VAL A 183 15.91 -3.98 -10.96
CA VAL A 183 14.46 -3.88 -10.73
C VAL A 183 13.93 -5.11 -9.99
N VAL A 184 12.80 -4.97 -9.27
CA VAL A 184 12.22 -6.03 -8.43
C VAL A 184 11.99 -7.37 -9.17
N THR A 185 11.74 -7.34 -10.48
CA THR A 185 11.55 -8.56 -11.27
C THR A 185 12.80 -9.46 -11.33
N THR A 186 13.99 -8.91 -11.09
CA THR A 186 15.25 -9.67 -11.08
C THR A 186 15.35 -10.64 -9.90
N ILE A 187 14.68 -10.33 -8.78
CA ILE A 187 14.68 -11.14 -7.56
C ILE A 187 13.44 -12.05 -7.43
N MET A 188 12.69 -12.26 -8.52
CA MET A 188 11.46 -13.07 -8.52
C MET A 188 11.64 -14.49 -9.05
N ASN A 189 12.77 -14.80 -9.68
CA ASN A 189 12.97 -16.09 -10.36
C ASN A 189 13.08 -17.29 -9.41
N ASP A 190 13.43 -17.06 -8.15
CA ASP A 190 13.67 -18.12 -7.17
C ASP A 190 12.60 -18.15 -6.06
N ILE A 191 11.41 -17.59 -6.34
CA ILE A 191 10.27 -17.68 -5.45
C ILE A 191 9.85 -19.16 -5.33
N ASP A 192 10.00 -19.72 -4.13
CA ASP A 192 9.61 -21.10 -3.82
C ASP A 192 8.17 -21.17 -3.26
N VAL A 193 7.18 -21.20 -4.16
CA VAL A 193 5.76 -21.40 -3.80
C VAL A 193 5.07 -22.35 -4.77
N ASP A 194 3.92 -22.89 -4.37
CA ASP A 194 3.01 -23.52 -5.34
C ASP A 194 2.19 -22.44 -6.05
N PHE A 195 2.63 -22.07 -7.25
CA PHE A 195 2.01 -21.03 -8.08
C PHE A 195 0.54 -21.32 -8.43
N SER A 196 0.09 -22.59 -8.39
CA SER A 196 -1.29 -22.96 -8.69
C SER A 196 -2.28 -22.50 -7.62
N ARG A 197 -1.81 -22.41 -6.37
CA ARG A 197 -2.56 -21.93 -5.20
C ARG A 197 -2.07 -20.57 -4.68
N ALA A 198 -1.01 -20.02 -5.27
CA ALA A 198 -0.48 -18.74 -4.84
C ALA A 198 -1.51 -17.59 -4.99
N ARG A 199 -1.41 -16.62 -4.08
CA ARG A 199 -2.09 -15.32 -4.16
C ARG A 199 -1.01 -14.25 -4.19
N ALA A 200 -0.94 -13.53 -5.29
CA ALA A 200 0.05 -12.47 -5.46
C ALA A 200 -0.55 -11.12 -5.13
N ILE A 201 0.18 -10.25 -4.45
CA ILE A 201 -0.19 -8.87 -4.18
C ILE A 201 0.89 -7.98 -4.77
N VAL A 202 0.48 -6.95 -5.53
CA VAL A 202 1.40 -6.02 -6.17
C VAL A 202 0.96 -4.58 -5.89
N CYS A 203 1.88 -3.76 -5.39
CA CYS A 203 1.63 -2.33 -5.15
C CYS A 203 2.92 -1.52 -5.26
N GLY A 204 2.89 -0.43 -6.03
CA GLY A 204 4.02 0.46 -6.24
C GLY A 204 3.84 1.29 -7.51
N PRO A 205 4.92 1.84 -8.08
CA PRO A 205 4.84 2.61 -9.31
C PRO A 205 4.18 1.81 -10.45
N PRO A 206 3.35 2.42 -11.31
CA PRO A 206 2.59 1.68 -12.34
C PRO A 206 3.44 0.79 -13.25
N ILE A 207 4.65 1.25 -13.60
CA ILE A 207 5.59 0.48 -14.41
C ILE A 207 6.11 -0.76 -13.69
N MET A 208 6.36 -0.66 -12.37
CA MET A 208 6.76 -1.79 -11.53
C MET A 208 5.61 -2.78 -11.43
N MET A 209 4.39 -2.29 -11.18
CA MET A 209 3.19 -3.14 -11.07
C MET A 209 2.95 -3.93 -12.37
N LYS A 210 3.12 -3.29 -13.54
CA LYS A 210 2.98 -3.93 -14.84
C LYS A 210 3.94 -5.11 -15.03
N PHE A 211 5.24 -4.88 -14.86
CA PHE A 211 6.24 -5.91 -15.11
C PHE A 211 6.25 -6.99 -14.03
N ALA A 212 5.98 -6.65 -12.77
CA ALA A 212 5.77 -7.64 -11.70
C ALA A 212 4.56 -8.53 -12.02
N THR A 213 3.44 -7.96 -12.48
CA THR A 213 2.25 -8.72 -12.88
C THR A 213 2.56 -9.69 -14.02
N PHE A 214 3.24 -9.23 -15.07
CA PHE A 214 3.63 -10.12 -16.19
C PHE A 214 4.57 -11.22 -15.74
N LYS A 215 5.52 -10.92 -14.84
CA LYS A 215 6.41 -11.95 -14.29
C LYS A 215 5.66 -12.98 -13.45
N LEU A 216 4.67 -12.57 -12.66
CA LEU A 216 3.82 -13.50 -11.90
C LEU A 216 2.98 -14.40 -12.82
N GLN A 217 2.49 -13.87 -13.94
CA GLN A 217 1.81 -14.67 -14.97
C GLN A 217 2.76 -15.70 -15.61
N GLU A 218 3.99 -15.30 -15.94
CA GLU A 218 5.03 -16.20 -16.47
C GLU A 218 5.35 -17.33 -15.49
N LEU A 219 5.38 -17.03 -14.19
CA LEU A 219 5.55 -18.02 -13.12
C LEU A 219 4.31 -18.90 -12.89
N GLY A 220 3.19 -18.63 -13.57
CA GLY A 220 1.99 -19.48 -13.56
C GLY A 220 0.86 -19.05 -12.62
N ILE A 221 0.95 -17.86 -12.01
CA ILE A 221 -0.14 -17.32 -11.19
C ILE A 221 -1.25 -16.80 -12.10
N LYS A 222 -2.48 -17.30 -11.88
CA LYS A 222 -3.66 -16.89 -12.65
C LYS A 222 -4.06 -15.45 -12.34
N ASP A 223 -4.54 -14.72 -13.32
CA ASP A 223 -4.93 -13.30 -13.21
C ASP A 223 -5.90 -13.00 -12.05
N ARG A 224 -6.87 -13.89 -11.81
CA ARG A 224 -7.81 -13.81 -10.68
C ARG A 224 -7.18 -13.94 -9.29
N ASN A 225 -5.92 -14.35 -9.23
CA ASN A 225 -5.13 -14.53 -8.02
C ASN A 225 -4.05 -13.44 -7.86
N ILE A 226 -3.94 -12.50 -8.80
CA ILE A 226 -3.05 -11.35 -8.72
C ILE A 226 -3.88 -10.15 -8.27
N TYR A 227 -3.60 -9.63 -7.08
CA TYR A 227 -4.26 -8.48 -6.48
C TYR A 227 -3.41 -7.25 -6.68
N LEU A 228 -4.00 -6.21 -7.25
CA LEU A 228 -3.37 -4.93 -7.55
C LEU A 228 -4.02 -3.86 -6.69
N SER A 229 -3.22 -3.11 -5.95
CA SER A 229 -3.70 -1.90 -5.26
C SER A 229 -3.57 -0.72 -6.22
N MET A 230 -4.70 -0.33 -6.82
CA MET A 230 -4.75 0.67 -7.87
C MET A 230 -4.92 2.07 -7.29
N GLU A 231 -4.27 3.05 -7.91
CA GLU A 231 -4.43 4.47 -7.62
C GLU A 231 -5.07 5.18 -8.81
N LYS A 232 -6.00 6.10 -8.55
CA LYS A 232 -6.60 7.01 -9.53
C LYS A 232 -6.98 8.31 -8.83
N ASN A 233 -7.16 9.38 -9.60
CA ASN A 233 -7.66 10.64 -9.08
C ASN A 233 -9.03 10.44 -8.39
N MET A 234 -9.10 10.66 -7.09
CA MET A 234 -10.34 10.60 -6.31
C MET A 234 -10.73 12.01 -5.87
N SER A 235 -12.01 12.35 -6.02
CA SER A 235 -12.56 13.62 -5.51
C SER A 235 -13.69 13.41 -4.50
N CYS A 236 -14.53 12.38 -4.70
CA CYS A 236 -15.59 12.08 -3.74
C CYS A 236 -15.24 10.96 -2.76
N GLY A 237 -14.33 10.05 -3.12
CA GLY A 237 -14.01 8.88 -2.29
C GLY A 237 -15.11 7.80 -2.13
N PHE A 238 -16.38 8.04 -2.50
CA PHE A 238 -17.48 7.07 -2.28
C PHE A 238 -18.32 6.70 -3.53
N GLY A 239 -17.80 6.92 -4.73
CA GLY A 239 -18.37 6.36 -5.98
C GLY A 239 -19.48 7.20 -6.61
N LYS A 240 -19.38 8.54 -6.53
CA LYS A 240 -20.36 9.48 -7.08
C LYS A 240 -19.86 10.26 -8.31
N CYS A 241 -18.62 10.76 -8.30
CA CYS A 241 -18.16 11.72 -9.32
C CYS A 241 -17.59 11.09 -10.60
N GLY A 242 -17.11 9.84 -10.55
CA GLY A 242 -16.55 9.16 -11.72
C GLY A 242 -15.08 9.46 -12.04
N HIS A 243 -14.38 10.32 -11.30
CA HIS A 243 -12.95 10.62 -11.56
C HIS A 243 -12.03 9.41 -11.39
N CYS A 244 -12.38 8.49 -10.48
CA CYS A 244 -11.56 7.33 -10.15
C CYS A 244 -11.92 6.08 -10.97
N ARG A 245 -12.52 6.24 -12.15
CA ARG A 245 -13.03 5.10 -12.92
C ARG A 245 -11.91 4.26 -13.53
N ILE A 246 -12.13 2.96 -13.51
CA ILE A 246 -11.39 1.95 -14.26
C ILE A 246 -12.45 1.08 -14.95
N GLY A 247 -12.71 1.35 -16.23
CA GLY A 247 -13.83 0.73 -16.94
C GLY A 247 -15.19 0.96 -16.24
N PRO A 248 -15.92 -0.11 -15.85
CA PRO A 248 -17.20 -0.01 -15.13
C PRO A 248 -17.03 0.23 -13.62
N TYR A 249 -15.82 0.13 -13.08
CA TYR A 249 -15.55 0.19 -11.65
C TYR A 249 -15.18 1.60 -11.19
N TYR A 250 -15.52 1.92 -9.94
CA TYR A 250 -15.01 3.08 -9.23
C TYR A 250 -13.88 2.64 -8.31
N CYS A 251 -12.64 3.08 -8.51
CA CYS A 251 -11.51 2.69 -7.67
C CYS A 251 -11.78 2.96 -6.17
N CYS A 252 -12.44 4.08 -5.84
CA CYS A 252 -12.75 4.44 -4.46
C CYS A 252 -13.85 3.59 -3.77
N LYS A 253 -14.66 2.85 -4.52
CA LYS A 253 -15.82 2.09 -4.01
C LYS A 253 -15.69 0.59 -4.28
N ASP A 254 -15.26 0.24 -5.48
CA ASP A 254 -15.11 -1.13 -5.95
C ASP A 254 -13.72 -1.69 -5.70
N GLY A 255 -12.70 -0.81 -5.65
CA GLY A 255 -11.33 -1.09 -5.23
C GLY A 255 -10.99 -0.38 -3.91
N PRO A 256 -9.74 0.05 -3.67
CA PRO A 256 -8.63 0.15 -4.63
C PRO A 256 -7.97 -1.20 -4.94
N VAL A 257 -8.25 -2.23 -4.14
CA VAL A 257 -7.76 -3.59 -4.39
C VAL A 257 -8.63 -4.27 -5.44
N PHE A 258 -8.06 -4.54 -6.62
CA PHE A 258 -8.67 -5.29 -7.71
C PHE A 258 -7.89 -6.58 -7.98
N THR A 259 -8.56 -7.62 -8.47
CA THR A 259 -7.83 -8.72 -9.12
C THR A 259 -7.53 -8.34 -10.57
N TYR A 260 -6.41 -8.82 -11.12
CA TYR A 260 -5.96 -8.41 -12.44
C TYR A 260 -6.98 -8.77 -13.54
N ASP A 261 -7.65 -9.92 -13.43
CA ASP A 261 -8.72 -10.34 -14.35
C ASP A 261 -9.91 -9.38 -14.42
N MET A 262 -10.18 -8.63 -13.34
CA MET A 262 -11.26 -7.63 -13.35
C MET A 262 -10.93 -6.44 -14.23
N ILE A 263 -9.65 -6.06 -14.34
CA ILE A 263 -9.26 -4.76 -14.89
C ILE A 263 -8.34 -4.83 -16.12
N ARG A 264 -7.72 -5.98 -16.42
CA ARG A 264 -6.72 -6.14 -17.49
C ARG A 264 -7.16 -5.68 -18.88
N ASP A 265 -8.45 -5.73 -19.16
CA ASP A 265 -9.01 -5.45 -20.50
C ASP A 265 -9.38 -3.95 -20.68
N TYR A 266 -9.12 -3.10 -19.67
CA TYR A 266 -9.37 -1.66 -19.74
C TYR A 266 -8.09 -0.86 -20.01
N PRO A 267 -8.18 0.25 -20.78
CA PRO A 267 -7.03 1.09 -21.08
C PRO A 267 -6.52 1.83 -19.85
N GLY A 268 -5.23 2.19 -19.85
CA GLY A 268 -4.63 3.06 -18.85
C GLY A 268 -4.55 2.50 -17.43
N ILE A 269 -4.61 1.18 -17.25
CA ILE A 269 -4.43 0.58 -15.90
C ILE A 269 -2.99 0.71 -15.38
N TRP A 270 -2.02 0.92 -16.27
CA TRP A 270 -0.61 1.13 -15.92
C TRP A 270 -0.19 2.60 -16.06
N GLU A 271 -1.16 3.50 -16.18
CA GLU A 271 -0.98 4.95 -16.28
C GLU A 271 -1.40 5.65 -14.98
#